data_AF-A0A2V8LZJ4-F1
#
_entry.id   AF-A0A2V8LZJ4-F1
#
_cell.length_a   1.000
_cell.length_b   1.000
_cell.length_c   1.000
_cell.angle_alpha   90.00
_cell.angle_beta   90.00
_cell.angle_gamma   90.00
#
_symmetry.space_group_name_H-M   'P 1'
#
loop_
_entity.id
_entity.type
_entity.pdbx_description
1 polymer ?
#
loop_
_entity_poly.entity_id
_entity_poly.type
_entity_poly.pdbx_seq_one_letter_code
_entity_poly.pdbx_strand_id
1 'polypeptide(L)'
;MISGAPNNVIGGTTAAARNIVSGNTVLGIDILNAGATNNVVQGNYVGTDVTGSAALGNGNGASGDGIDVGQIGTGPSNVTIGGTTPGAGNVISANSFQGILLFNDLNGVNVQGNLIGTDATGHVSLGSQVVGIFINTTSPGAATIGGTTAGARNVISGNQDGFDLNTFSTGITIQGNYIGTDITGSNALPNASRGMFVSTNNTIIGGTAAGAGNLISGNFDGIDIANSSTGNLIRGNFIGTKADGVSPLGNGGSGVGIFTGSSNNSVGGTAAAAGNRIAFNTRGVVVDSGTGNAILANTIFSNVGVGIDLTPVAGVTANDNCDTDTGPNNLQNFPVLTSAMAGAVNTTIQGTLNSTPSTTFRIEFFAN
;
A
#
# COMPACT_ATOMS: atom_id res chain seq x y z
N MET A 1 13.03 -20.67 14.21
CA MET A 1 14.13 -20.27 13.31
C MET A 1 14.35 -21.35 12.25
N ILE A 2 14.39 -20.96 10.98
CA ILE A 2 14.90 -21.73 9.85
C ILE A 2 16.18 -21.02 9.39
N SER A 3 17.32 -21.71 9.38
CA SER A 3 18.59 -21.12 8.98
C SER A 3 19.25 -21.98 7.91
N GLY A 4 19.25 -21.50 6.67
CA GLY A 4 19.89 -22.18 5.54
C GLY A 4 19.24 -23.51 5.13
N ALA A 5 18.05 -23.86 5.65
CA ALA A 5 17.37 -25.12 5.36
C ALA A 5 16.21 -24.92 4.37
N PRO A 6 16.12 -25.72 3.29
CA PRO A 6 15.07 -25.58 2.29
C PRO A 6 13.83 -26.45 2.56
N ASN A 7 12.71 -26.13 1.92
CA ASN A 7 11.47 -26.93 1.86
C ASN A 7 10.81 -27.23 3.23
N ASN A 8 10.94 -26.32 4.19
CA ASN A 8 10.25 -26.46 5.48
C ASN A 8 8.84 -25.86 5.41
N VAL A 9 7.92 -26.44 6.19
CA VAL A 9 6.57 -25.92 6.40
C VAL A 9 6.36 -25.68 7.89
N ILE A 10 6.06 -24.43 8.25
CA ILE A 10 5.62 -24.05 9.58
C ILE A 10 4.10 -23.87 9.52
N GLY A 11 3.39 -24.83 10.11
CA GLY A 11 1.93 -24.80 10.23
C GLY A 11 1.19 -25.62 9.18
N GLY A 12 -0.07 -25.28 8.91
CA GLY A 12 -0.90 -25.95 7.92
C GLY A 12 -2.33 -25.37 7.86
N THR A 13 -3.11 -25.80 6.87
CA THR A 13 -4.44 -25.22 6.59
C THR A 13 -5.56 -25.65 7.53
N THR A 14 -5.25 -26.49 8.53
CA THR A 14 -6.23 -26.99 9.51
C THR A 14 -5.90 -26.48 10.90
N ALA A 15 -6.92 -26.36 11.76
CA ALA A 15 -6.71 -25.95 13.15
C ALA A 15 -5.74 -26.88 13.91
N ALA A 16 -5.69 -28.17 13.57
CA ALA A 16 -4.77 -29.13 14.19
C ALA A 16 -3.30 -28.94 13.77
N ALA A 17 -3.06 -28.35 12.59
CA ALA A 17 -1.72 -28.07 12.10
C ALA A 17 -1.23 -26.66 12.48
N ARG A 18 -2.08 -25.83 13.07
CA ARG A 18 -1.78 -24.44 13.45
C ARG A 18 -0.79 -24.39 14.60
N ASN A 19 0.28 -23.62 14.44
CA ASN A 19 1.14 -23.25 15.57
C ASN A 19 0.66 -21.94 16.20
N ILE A 20 0.96 -21.78 17.49
CA ILE A 20 0.83 -20.53 18.23
C ILE A 20 2.24 -20.10 18.63
N VAL A 21 2.70 -18.96 18.12
CA VAL A 21 4.05 -18.43 18.31
C VAL A 21 3.96 -17.06 18.96
N SER A 22 3.92 -17.04 20.28
CA SER A 22 3.63 -15.86 21.10
C SER A 22 4.39 -15.91 22.43
N GLY A 23 4.61 -14.75 23.04
CA GLY A 23 5.33 -14.59 24.30
C GLY A 23 6.85 -14.76 24.17
N ASN A 24 7.40 -14.77 22.95
CA ASN A 24 8.84 -14.80 22.75
C ASN A 24 9.46 -13.47 23.19
N THR A 25 10.70 -13.48 23.68
CA THR A 25 11.40 -12.26 24.13
C THR A 25 12.00 -11.44 23.00
N VAL A 26 12.04 -11.99 21.78
CA VAL A 26 12.58 -11.35 20.56
C VAL A 26 11.60 -11.64 19.40
N LEU A 27 12.04 -12.30 18.32
CA LEU A 27 11.24 -12.61 17.14
C LEU A 27 10.26 -13.77 17.40
N GLY A 28 9.16 -13.80 16.63
CA GLY A 28 8.28 -14.96 16.54
C GLY A 28 8.86 -16.07 15.67
N ILE A 29 8.76 -15.91 14.35
CA ILE A 29 9.31 -16.84 13.36
C ILE A 29 10.42 -16.13 12.60
N ASP A 30 11.56 -16.81 12.45
CA ASP A 30 12.76 -16.24 11.85
C ASP A 30 13.27 -17.16 10.74
N ILE A 31 13.51 -16.62 9.54
CA ILE A 31 13.97 -17.34 8.35
C ILE A 31 15.19 -16.61 7.77
N LEU A 32 16.36 -17.26 7.81
CA LEU A 32 17.64 -16.63 7.51
C LEU A 32 18.50 -17.47 6.57
N ASN A 33 19.46 -16.79 5.94
CA ASN A 33 20.51 -17.33 5.08
C ASN A 33 20.05 -17.90 3.73
N ALA A 34 20.92 -17.84 2.73
CA ALA A 34 20.62 -18.19 1.33
C ALA A 34 20.16 -19.64 1.09
N GLY A 35 20.50 -20.57 1.99
CA GLY A 35 20.03 -21.96 1.90
C GLY A 35 18.54 -22.13 2.24
N ALA A 36 17.92 -21.14 2.89
CA ALA A 36 16.52 -21.18 3.29
C ALA A 36 15.58 -20.93 2.10
N THR A 37 15.47 -21.92 1.23
CA THR A 37 14.68 -21.82 -0.01
C THR A 37 13.36 -22.59 0.06
N ASN A 38 12.31 -22.12 -0.62
CA ASN A 38 11.02 -22.81 -0.73
C ASN A 38 10.35 -23.11 0.63
N ASN A 39 10.50 -22.19 1.60
CA ASN A 39 9.92 -22.35 2.92
C ASN A 39 8.50 -21.75 2.96
N VAL A 40 7.59 -22.38 3.69
CA VAL A 40 6.20 -21.94 3.82
C VAL A 40 5.85 -21.73 5.30
N VAL A 41 5.30 -20.57 5.62
CA VAL A 41 4.69 -20.28 6.93
C VAL A 41 3.21 -20.08 6.71
N GLN A 42 2.36 -21.02 7.13
CA GLN A 42 0.92 -20.97 6.83
C GLN A 42 0.04 -21.39 8.02
N GLY A 43 -1.11 -20.73 8.15
CA GLY A 43 -2.16 -21.08 9.10
C GLY A 43 -1.78 -20.92 10.57
N ASN A 44 -0.72 -20.16 10.88
CA ASN A 44 -0.23 -19.94 12.24
C ASN A 44 -0.85 -18.71 12.89
N TYR A 45 -0.88 -18.71 14.22
CA TYR A 45 -1.14 -17.53 15.04
C TYR A 45 0.19 -17.05 15.64
N VAL A 46 0.58 -15.82 15.33
CA VAL A 46 1.87 -15.23 15.72
C VAL A 46 1.59 -13.94 16.50
N GLY A 47 1.92 -13.95 17.79
CA GLY A 47 1.70 -12.85 18.74
C GLY A 47 0.30 -12.79 19.36
N THR A 48 -0.57 -13.76 19.09
CA THR A 48 -1.91 -13.87 19.70
C THR A 48 -2.06 -15.11 20.59
N ASP A 49 -3.14 -15.19 21.36
CA ASP A 49 -3.50 -16.39 22.11
C ASP A 49 -4.00 -17.53 21.20
N VAL A 50 -4.38 -18.67 21.80
CA VAL A 50 -4.90 -19.84 21.07
C VAL A 50 -6.16 -19.56 20.26
N THR A 51 -6.96 -18.57 20.69
CA THR A 51 -8.18 -18.18 19.97
C THR A 51 -7.90 -17.19 18.84
N GLY A 52 -6.72 -16.55 18.85
CA GLY A 52 -6.38 -15.47 17.94
C GLY A 52 -7.11 -14.17 18.24
N SER A 53 -7.66 -14.01 19.45
CA SER A 53 -8.48 -12.85 19.84
C SER A 53 -7.86 -12.00 20.95
N ALA A 54 -6.82 -12.49 21.63
CA ALA A 54 -6.10 -11.73 22.65
C ALA A 54 -4.65 -11.48 22.23
N ALA A 55 -4.17 -10.27 22.53
CA ALA A 55 -2.80 -9.86 22.31
C ALA A 55 -1.86 -10.47 23.37
N LEU A 56 -0.83 -11.20 22.93
CA LEU A 56 0.26 -11.69 23.78
C LEU A 56 1.61 -11.10 23.35
N GLY A 57 1.76 -10.88 22.05
CA GLY A 57 2.92 -10.31 21.39
C GLY A 57 4.14 -11.20 21.33
N ASN A 58 5.15 -10.71 20.61
CA ASN A 58 6.52 -11.18 20.63
C ASN A 58 7.43 -9.95 20.79
N GLY A 59 8.54 -10.13 21.49
CA GLY A 59 9.57 -9.13 21.70
C GLY A 59 9.36 -8.18 22.86
N ASN A 60 10.41 -7.43 23.17
CA ASN A 60 10.43 -6.36 24.16
C ASN A 60 10.89 -5.03 23.55
N GLY A 61 10.22 -4.60 22.47
CA GLY A 61 10.51 -3.36 21.75
C GLY A 61 10.97 -3.61 20.33
N ALA A 62 12.05 -2.95 19.90
CA ALA A 62 12.50 -2.87 18.50
C ALA A 62 13.12 -4.16 17.91
N SER A 63 12.99 -5.31 18.59
CA SER A 63 13.42 -6.62 18.10
C SER A 63 12.28 -7.65 18.15
N GLY A 64 11.04 -7.18 18.26
CA GLY A 64 9.85 -8.02 18.36
C GLY A 64 9.09 -8.13 17.07
N ASP A 65 9.73 -8.63 16.01
CA ASP A 65 9.03 -8.90 14.76
C ASP A 65 8.25 -10.21 14.86
N GLY A 66 7.05 -10.24 14.29
CA GLY A 66 6.25 -11.45 14.22
C GLY A 66 6.90 -12.51 13.33
N ILE A 67 7.15 -12.14 12.07
CA ILE A 67 7.90 -12.97 11.12
C ILE A 67 9.03 -12.14 10.51
N ASP A 68 10.27 -12.57 10.72
CA ASP A 68 11.46 -11.99 10.10
C ASP A 68 11.97 -12.89 8.98
N VAL A 69 12.22 -12.30 7.81
CA VAL A 69 12.79 -12.98 6.65
C VAL A 69 13.98 -12.18 6.15
N GLY A 70 15.17 -12.70 6.44
CA GLY A 70 16.43 -12.29 5.84
C GLY A 70 17.45 -11.70 6.79
N GLN A 71 18.67 -11.51 6.29
CA GLN A 71 19.84 -11.08 7.07
C GLN A 71 20.77 -10.24 6.20
N ILE A 72 21.70 -9.50 6.82
CA ILE A 72 22.77 -8.79 6.11
C ILE A 72 23.66 -9.79 5.33
N GLY A 73 23.81 -9.57 4.02
CA GLY A 73 24.81 -10.19 3.15
C GLY A 73 24.40 -11.51 2.49
N THR A 74 23.31 -12.15 2.95
CA THR A 74 22.67 -13.29 2.27
C THR A 74 21.18 -13.33 2.63
N GLY A 75 20.31 -13.72 1.70
CA GLY A 75 18.85 -13.73 1.92
C GLY A 75 18.18 -15.05 1.52
N PRO A 76 17.14 -15.50 2.26
CA PRO A 76 16.23 -16.56 1.84
C PRO A 76 15.60 -16.31 0.46
N SER A 77 15.11 -17.38 -0.16
CA SER A 77 14.38 -17.26 -1.44
C SER A 77 13.16 -18.18 -1.51
N ASN A 78 12.20 -17.84 -2.38
CA ASN A 78 10.95 -18.59 -2.56
C ASN A 78 10.19 -18.83 -1.24
N VAL A 79 10.17 -17.82 -0.36
CA VAL A 79 9.46 -17.93 0.93
C VAL A 79 8.00 -17.53 0.73
N THR A 80 7.07 -18.37 1.18
CA THR A 80 5.64 -18.05 1.20
C THR A 80 5.17 -17.84 2.64
N ILE A 81 4.64 -16.66 2.92
CA ILE A 81 3.96 -16.34 4.18
C ILE A 81 2.47 -16.29 3.89
N GLY A 82 1.77 -17.31 4.35
CA GLY A 82 0.34 -17.53 4.18
C GLY A 82 0.04 -18.43 2.98
N GLY A 83 -0.99 -18.08 2.22
CA GLY A 83 -1.37 -18.78 1.00
C GLY A 83 -2.82 -18.51 0.59
N THR A 84 -3.19 -18.91 -0.63
CA THR A 84 -4.52 -18.65 -1.20
C THR A 84 -5.60 -19.66 -0.80
N THR A 85 -5.19 -20.81 -0.26
CA THR A 85 -6.11 -21.85 0.22
C THR A 85 -6.75 -21.41 1.55
N PRO A 86 -8.06 -21.63 1.76
CA PRO A 86 -8.68 -21.37 3.06
C PRO A 86 -7.90 -22.01 4.21
N GLY A 87 -7.64 -21.24 5.26
CA GLY A 87 -6.84 -21.65 6.41
C GLY A 87 -5.32 -21.54 6.24
N ALA A 88 -4.80 -21.21 5.05
CA ALA A 88 -3.37 -20.99 4.86
C ALA A 88 -2.89 -19.62 5.38
N GLY A 89 -3.78 -18.63 5.46
CA GLY A 89 -3.49 -17.32 6.03
C GLY A 89 -3.02 -17.39 7.49
N ASN A 90 -1.96 -16.66 7.83
CA ASN A 90 -1.53 -16.48 9.21
C ASN A 90 -2.27 -15.30 9.86
N VAL A 91 -2.41 -15.33 11.18
CA VAL A 91 -2.77 -14.16 12.00
C VAL A 91 -1.49 -13.67 12.67
N ILE A 92 -1.05 -12.47 12.34
CA ILE A 92 0.24 -11.89 12.75
C ILE A 92 -0.03 -10.54 13.38
N SER A 93 -0.12 -10.51 14.71
CA SER A 93 -0.63 -9.35 15.43
C SER A 93 0.00 -9.21 16.80
N ALA A 94 -0.11 -8.04 17.41
CA ALA A 94 0.38 -7.75 18.75
C ALA A 94 1.91 -7.87 18.94
N ASN A 95 2.69 -7.99 17.86
CA ASN A 95 4.15 -8.01 17.96
C ASN A 95 4.67 -6.61 18.35
N SER A 96 5.79 -6.52 19.07
CA SER A 96 6.25 -5.25 19.64
C SER A 96 6.97 -4.34 18.64
N PHE A 97 7.29 -4.84 17.45
CA PHE A 97 7.87 -4.05 16.37
C PHE A 97 7.13 -4.27 15.05
N GLN A 98 7.60 -5.11 14.13
CA GLN A 98 6.91 -5.33 12.86
C GLN A 98 6.03 -6.58 12.90
N GLY A 99 4.93 -6.58 12.14
CA GLY A 99 4.21 -7.82 11.87
C GLY A 99 5.09 -8.75 11.05
N ILE A 100 5.52 -8.29 9.88
CA ILE A 100 6.45 -8.97 8.99
C ILE A 100 7.60 -8.04 8.63
N LEU A 101 8.83 -8.50 8.83
CA LEU A 101 10.05 -7.86 8.32
C LEU A 101 10.57 -8.64 7.11
N LEU A 102 10.74 -7.95 5.99
CA LEU A 102 11.41 -8.46 4.79
C LEU A 102 12.71 -7.70 4.59
N PHE A 103 13.84 -8.35 4.84
CA PHE A 103 15.13 -7.69 4.96
C PHE A 103 16.24 -8.30 4.11
N ASN A 104 16.87 -7.49 3.25
CA ASN A 104 18.07 -7.77 2.45
C ASN A 104 18.09 -9.05 1.59
N ASP A 105 18.64 -8.91 0.37
CA ASP A 105 19.01 -10.04 -0.51
C ASP A 105 17.93 -11.12 -0.75
N LEU A 106 16.65 -10.75 -0.61
CA LEU A 106 15.52 -11.65 -0.81
C LEU A 106 15.28 -11.92 -2.29
N ASN A 107 14.80 -13.13 -2.61
CA ASN A 107 14.33 -13.48 -3.95
C ASN A 107 13.04 -14.29 -3.90
N GLY A 108 11.93 -13.70 -4.36
CA GLY A 108 10.67 -14.43 -4.54
C GLY A 108 9.95 -14.66 -3.21
N VAL A 109 9.66 -13.59 -2.46
CA VAL A 109 8.83 -13.69 -1.26
C VAL A 109 7.37 -13.41 -1.62
N ASN A 110 6.47 -14.32 -1.26
CA ASN A 110 5.03 -14.16 -1.46
C ASN A 110 4.34 -14.04 -0.10
N VAL A 111 3.64 -12.93 0.14
CA VAL A 111 2.83 -12.71 1.34
C VAL A 111 1.37 -12.71 0.93
N GLN A 112 0.60 -13.73 1.29
CA GLN A 112 -0.76 -13.95 0.76
C GLN A 112 -1.74 -14.40 1.83
N GLY A 113 -2.96 -13.85 1.82
CA GLY A 113 -4.07 -14.34 2.62
C GLY A 113 -3.94 -14.11 4.12
N ASN A 114 -3.01 -13.26 4.57
CA ASN A 114 -2.74 -13.06 6.00
C ASN A 114 -3.64 -11.97 6.61
N LEU A 115 -3.88 -12.10 7.92
CA LEU A 115 -4.46 -11.07 8.78
C LEU A 115 -3.34 -10.47 9.63
N ILE A 116 -3.05 -9.19 9.44
CA ILE A 116 -1.88 -8.52 10.03
C ILE A 116 -2.34 -7.32 10.85
N GLY A 117 -2.11 -7.37 12.17
CA GLY A 117 -2.55 -6.37 13.15
C GLY A 117 -4.01 -6.52 13.64
N THR A 118 -4.71 -7.55 13.16
CA THR A 118 -6.12 -7.87 13.51
C THR A 118 -6.26 -9.20 14.25
N ASP A 119 -7.43 -9.46 14.81
CA ASP A 119 -7.78 -10.76 15.37
C ASP A 119 -8.00 -11.81 14.28
N ALA A 120 -8.19 -13.06 14.67
CA ALA A 120 -8.42 -14.16 13.72
C ALA A 120 -9.72 -14.02 12.91
N THR A 121 -10.62 -13.12 13.28
CA THR A 121 -11.82 -12.81 12.49
C THR A 121 -11.59 -11.70 11.46
N GLY A 122 -10.53 -10.90 11.61
CA GLY A 122 -10.22 -9.76 10.75
C GLY A 122 -11.12 -8.54 10.98
N HIS A 123 -11.83 -8.47 12.10
CA HIS A 123 -12.75 -7.37 12.44
C HIS A 123 -12.30 -6.54 13.65
N VAL A 124 -11.40 -7.07 14.47
CA VAL A 124 -10.92 -6.40 15.68
C VAL A 124 -9.43 -6.13 15.55
N SER A 125 -8.99 -4.92 15.87
CA SER A 125 -7.55 -4.62 15.94
C SER A 125 -7.00 -5.17 17.25
N LEU A 126 -5.88 -5.88 17.17
CA LEU A 126 -5.12 -6.31 18.35
C LEU A 126 -3.89 -5.43 18.60
N GLY A 127 -3.60 -4.49 17.68
CA GLY A 127 -2.67 -3.40 17.89
C GLY A 127 -1.22 -3.80 18.18
N SER A 128 -0.47 -2.83 18.70
CA SER A 128 0.91 -2.84 19.24
C SER A 128 2.11 -2.86 18.28
N GLN A 129 1.95 -3.26 17.02
CA GLN A 129 3.05 -3.22 16.05
C GLN A 129 3.20 -1.85 15.40
N VAL A 130 4.45 -1.45 15.17
CA VAL A 130 4.83 -0.18 14.52
C VAL A 130 4.44 -0.25 13.03
N VAL A 131 4.86 -1.28 12.32
CA VAL A 131 4.50 -1.48 10.91
C VAL A 131 3.89 -2.86 10.72
N GLY A 132 2.81 -2.94 9.94
CA GLY A 132 2.25 -4.22 9.51
C GLY A 132 3.27 -5.05 8.73
N ILE A 133 3.78 -4.49 7.64
CA ILE A 133 4.84 -5.08 6.81
C ILE A 133 5.94 -4.04 6.55
N PHE A 134 7.13 -4.29 7.07
CA PHE A 134 8.32 -3.46 6.80
C PHE A 134 9.20 -4.15 5.76
N ILE A 135 9.55 -3.42 4.69
CA ILE A 135 10.38 -3.94 3.60
C ILE A 135 11.62 -3.07 3.47
N ASN A 136 12.79 -3.70 3.64
CA ASN A 136 14.08 -3.06 3.50
C ASN A 136 15.04 -4.05 2.82
N THR A 137 14.92 -4.16 1.50
CA THR A 137 15.67 -5.15 0.70
C THR A 137 16.57 -4.46 -0.32
N THR A 138 17.66 -5.11 -0.74
CA THR A 138 18.71 -4.51 -1.61
C THR A 138 18.88 -5.22 -2.96
N SER A 139 18.19 -6.34 -3.19
CA SER A 139 18.40 -7.22 -4.36
C SER A 139 17.14 -7.32 -5.22
N PRO A 140 17.25 -7.36 -6.56
CA PRO A 140 16.10 -7.47 -7.47
C PRO A 140 15.51 -8.88 -7.40
N GLY A 141 14.75 -9.13 -6.35
CA GLY A 141 14.16 -10.42 -6.03
C GLY A 141 12.82 -10.23 -5.33
N ALA A 142 11.98 -9.43 -5.98
CA ALA A 142 10.56 -9.15 -5.76
C ALA A 142 9.90 -9.83 -4.55
N ALA A 143 9.38 -9.00 -3.64
CA ALA A 143 8.26 -9.41 -2.80
C ALA A 143 6.95 -9.12 -3.54
N THR A 144 6.08 -10.13 -3.63
CA THR A 144 4.69 -9.95 -4.02
C THR A 144 3.82 -10.04 -2.78
N ILE A 145 3.17 -8.94 -2.43
CA ILE A 145 2.26 -8.86 -1.30
C ILE A 145 0.85 -8.81 -1.85
N GLY A 146 0.12 -9.88 -1.61
CA GLY A 146 -1.22 -10.11 -2.09
C GLY A 146 -1.28 -10.82 -3.44
N GLY A 147 -2.33 -10.55 -4.20
CA GLY A 147 -2.62 -11.18 -5.49
C GLY A 147 -4.00 -10.79 -6.00
N THR A 148 -4.31 -11.19 -7.24
CA THR A 148 -5.58 -10.84 -7.91
C THR A 148 -6.79 -11.65 -7.42
N THR A 149 -6.56 -12.70 -6.62
CA THR A 149 -7.63 -13.55 -6.09
C THR A 149 -7.97 -13.16 -4.66
N ALA A 150 -9.22 -13.36 -4.23
CA ALA A 150 -9.64 -13.07 -2.86
C ALA A 150 -8.84 -13.85 -1.80
N GLY A 151 -8.41 -15.08 -2.10
CA GLY A 151 -7.56 -15.87 -1.20
C GLY A 151 -6.15 -15.31 -1.03
N ALA A 152 -5.64 -14.54 -2.00
CA ALA A 152 -4.33 -13.91 -1.89
C ALA A 152 -4.34 -12.62 -1.07
N ARG A 153 -5.52 -11.99 -0.89
CA ARG A 153 -5.69 -10.72 -0.19
C ARG A 153 -5.19 -10.80 1.24
N ASN A 154 -4.24 -9.95 1.59
CA ASN A 154 -3.92 -9.69 2.98
C ASN A 154 -4.83 -8.56 3.52
N VAL A 155 -5.09 -8.59 4.83
CA VAL A 155 -5.68 -7.48 5.58
C VAL A 155 -4.60 -6.90 6.49
N ILE A 156 -4.22 -5.64 6.29
CA ILE A 156 -3.15 -4.96 7.03
C ILE A 156 -3.75 -3.74 7.72
N SER A 157 -4.10 -3.91 9.00
CA SER A 157 -4.96 -2.97 9.71
C SER A 157 -4.64 -2.95 11.20
N GLY A 158 -4.92 -1.84 11.89
CA GLY A 158 -4.67 -1.73 13.32
C GLY A 158 -3.20 -1.56 13.73
N ASN A 159 -2.31 -1.19 12.81
CA ASN A 159 -0.90 -0.91 13.08
C ASN A 159 -0.66 0.60 13.24
N GLN A 160 0.55 1.05 13.56
CA GLN A 160 0.88 2.48 13.37
C GLN A 160 0.91 2.81 11.87
N ASP A 161 1.76 2.13 11.09
CA ASP A 161 1.72 2.17 9.62
C ASP A 161 1.35 0.79 9.05
N GLY A 162 0.61 0.74 7.95
CA GLY A 162 0.33 -0.53 7.27
C GLY A 162 1.59 -1.09 6.63
N PHE A 163 2.23 -0.29 5.79
CA PHE A 163 3.50 -0.59 5.14
C PHE A 163 4.53 0.52 5.36
N ASP A 164 5.79 0.12 5.45
CA ASP A 164 6.95 0.99 5.28
C ASP A 164 7.90 0.31 4.28
N LEU A 165 8.16 1.00 3.17
CA LEU A 165 9.04 0.53 2.10
C LEU A 165 10.29 1.42 2.10
N ASN A 166 11.39 0.92 2.66
CA ASN A 166 12.60 1.70 2.82
C ASN A 166 13.39 1.84 1.50
N THR A 167 14.24 2.86 1.49
CA THR A 167 15.26 3.14 0.47
C THR A 167 16.03 1.85 0.21
N PHE A 168 16.41 1.62 -1.05
CA PHE A 168 17.05 0.38 -1.57
C PHE A 168 16.09 -0.74 -1.99
N SER A 169 14.86 -0.79 -1.47
CA SER A 169 13.88 -1.79 -1.92
C SER A 169 13.61 -1.62 -3.42
N THR A 170 13.53 -2.71 -4.18
CA THR A 170 13.16 -2.70 -5.60
C THR A 170 12.35 -3.94 -5.97
N GLY A 171 11.58 -3.86 -7.05
CA GLY A 171 10.80 -5.01 -7.55
C GLY A 171 9.62 -5.40 -6.67
N ILE A 172 9.15 -4.52 -5.80
CA ILE A 172 8.03 -4.78 -4.90
C ILE A 172 6.71 -4.62 -5.67
N THR A 173 5.82 -5.61 -5.55
CA THR A 173 4.45 -5.55 -6.06
C THR A 173 3.46 -5.76 -4.92
N ILE A 174 2.60 -4.77 -4.68
CA ILE A 174 1.56 -4.80 -3.65
C ILE A 174 0.21 -4.74 -4.37
N GLN A 175 -0.56 -5.82 -4.36
CA GLN A 175 -1.81 -5.90 -5.12
C GLN A 175 -2.92 -6.66 -4.38
N GLY A 176 -4.16 -6.20 -4.55
CA GLY A 176 -5.36 -6.88 -4.06
C GLY A 176 -5.50 -6.93 -2.53
N ASN A 177 -4.76 -6.11 -1.78
CA ASN A 177 -4.78 -6.07 -0.32
C ASN A 177 -5.84 -5.09 0.22
N TYR A 178 -6.28 -5.32 1.46
CA TYR A 178 -7.09 -4.38 2.25
C TYR A 178 -6.21 -3.75 3.33
N ILE A 179 -6.16 -2.42 3.37
CA ILE A 179 -5.23 -1.65 4.19
C ILE A 179 -6.01 -0.57 4.95
N GLY A 180 -6.12 -0.73 6.27
CA GLY A 180 -6.87 0.17 7.16
C GLY A 180 -8.37 -0.15 7.30
N THR A 181 -8.82 -1.28 6.78
CA THR A 181 -10.22 -1.75 6.87
C THR A 181 -10.30 -3.12 7.54
N ASP A 182 -11.50 -3.54 7.92
CA ASP A 182 -11.76 -4.94 8.24
C ASP A 182 -11.64 -5.85 7.00
N ILE A 183 -11.73 -7.17 7.22
CA ILE A 183 -11.67 -8.18 6.16
C ILE A 183 -12.77 -8.03 5.09
N THR A 184 -13.87 -7.35 5.40
CA THR A 184 -14.97 -7.09 4.46
C THR A 184 -14.72 -5.86 3.59
N GLY A 185 -13.80 -4.98 4.00
CA GLY A 185 -13.55 -3.69 3.36
C GLY A 185 -14.69 -2.68 3.54
N SER A 186 -15.58 -2.91 4.51
CA SER A 186 -16.78 -2.08 4.72
C SER A 186 -16.72 -1.24 5.99
N ASN A 187 -15.85 -1.61 6.94
CA ASN A 187 -15.63 -0.89 8.19
C ASN A 187 -14.16 -0.49 8.31
N ALA A 188 -13.92 0.69 8.88
CA ALA A 188 -12.58 1.17 9.15
C ALA A 188 -11.98 0.38 10.31
N LEU A 189 -10.74 -0.04 10.12
CA LEU A 189 -9.88 -0.60 11.17
C LEU A 189 -8.50 0.04 10.99
N PRO A 190 -8.38 1.34 11.34
CA PRO A 190 -7.31 2.21 10.86
C PRO A 190 -5.91 1.64 11.14
N ASN A 191 -4.97 1.85 10.22
CA ASN A 191 -3.61 2.10 10.66
C ASN A 191 -3.53 3.56 11.15
N ALA A 192 -2.92 3.78 12.32
CA ALA A 192 -3.04 5.04 13.05
C ALA A 192 -2.36 6.24 12.37
N SER A 193 -1.39 5.98 11.50
CA SER A 193 -0.63 6.96 10.74
C SER A 193 -0.87 6.76 9.24
N ARG A 194 -0.13 5.89 8.56
CA ARG A 194 -0.23 5.77 7.09
C ARG A 194 -0.70 4.38 6.70
N GLY A 195 -1.45 4.30 5.61
CA GLY A 195 -1.69 3.04 4.92
C GLY A 195 -0.36 2.50 4.38
N MET A 196 0.39 3.33 3.65
CA MET A 196 1.69 2.98 3.11
C MET A 196 2.65 4.17 3.08
N PHE A 197 3.86 3.98 3.63
CA PHE A 197 5.00 4.85 3.40
C PHE A 197 5.94 4.27 2.35
N VAL A 198 6.17 4.99 1.27
CA VAL A 198 6.87 4.55 0.05
C VAL A 198 8.13 5.39 -0.13
N SER A 199 9.25 4.87 0.38
CA SER A 199 10.59 5.46 0.27
C SER A 199 11.48 4.63 -0.66
N THR A 200 10.93 4.10 -1.75
CA THR A 200 11.57 3.15 -2.68
C THR A 200 11.31 3.55 -4.13
N ASN A 201 12.07 2.98 -5.07
CA ASN A 201 11.90 3.20 -6.50
C ASN A 201 11.22 2.01 -7.18
N ASN A 202 10.51 2.29 -8.27
CA ASN A 202 9.95 1.27 -9.17
C ASN A 202 9.04 0.24 -8.46
N THR A 203 8.32 0.65 -7.41
CA THR A 203 7.31 -0.18 -6.76
C THR A 203 5.99 -0.11 -7.50
N ILE A 204 5.32 -1.26 -7.64
CA ILE A 204 3.98 -1.36 -8.20
C ILE A 204 2.97 -1.51 -7.06
N ILE A 205 2.04 -0.56 -6.96
CA ILE A 205 0.96 -0.53 -5.99
C ILE A 205 -0.35 -0.62 -6.77
N GLY A 206 -0.95 -1.81 -6.75
CA GLY A 206 -2.14 -2.16 -7.49
C GLY A 206 -1.81 -2.77 -8.85
N GLY A 207 -2.68 -2.55 -9.84
CA GLY A 207 -2.50 -3.06 -11.20
C GLY A 207 -3.75 -2.95 -12.05
N THR A 208 -3.63 -3.24 -13.35
CA THR A 208 -4.75 -3.18 -14.31
C THR A 208 -5.54 -4.49 -14.40
N ALA A 209 -5.02 -5.59 -13.85
CA ALA A 209 -5.74 -6.85 -13.79
C ALA A 209 -6.89 -6.76 -12.78
N ALA A 210 -8.02 -7.40 -13.09
CA ALA A 210 -9.13 -7.48 -12.14
C ALA A 210 -8.67 -8.08 -10.81
N GLY A 211 -9.01 -7.43 -9.70
CA GLY A 211 -8.58 -7.81 -8.36
C GLY A 211 -7.17 -7.37 -7.96
N ALA A 212 -6.39 -6.73 -8.84
CA ALA A 212 -5.06 -6.21 -8.49
C ALA A 212 -5.13 -4.92 -7.65
N GLY A 213 -6.20 -4.15 -7.76
CA GLY A 213 -6.38 -2.92 -6.98
C GLY A 213 -6.40 -3.16 -5.48
N ASN A 214 -5.58 -2.41 -4.73
CA ASN A 214 -5.68 -2.42 -3.26
C ASN A 214 -6.83 -1.52 -2.80
N LEU A 215 -7.41 -1.85 -1.65
CA LEU A 215 -8.33 -0.99 -0.91
C LEU A 215 -7.56 -0.31 0.22
N ILE A 216 -7.40 1.01 0.15
CA ILE A 216 -6.58 1.81 1.08
C ILE A 216 -7.46 2.90 1.68
N SER A 217 -8.05 2.61 2.83
CA SER A 217 -9.17 3.36 3.38
C SER A 217 -9.16 3.34 4.89
N GLY A 218 -9.73 4.36 5.52
CA GLY A 218 -9.83 4.46 6.98
C GLY A 218 -8.51 4.67 7.73
N ASN A 219 -7.38 4.89 7.05
CA ASN A 219 -6.10 5.28 7.68
C ASN A 219 -6.09 6.79 7.98
N PHE A 220 -5.04 7.31 8.64
CA PHE A 220 -4.84 8.75 8.64
C PHE A 220 -4.41 9.22 7.24
N ASP A 221 -3.22 8.91 6.75
CA ASP A 221 -2.86 9.11 5.33
C ASP A 221 -2.97 7.80 4.53
N GLY A 222 -3.34 7.89 3.25
CA GLY A 222 -3.46 6.73 2.37
C GLY A 222 -2.09 6.18 1.94
N ILE A 223 -1.51 6.81 0.91
CA ILE A 223 -0.19 6.46 0.36
C ILE A 223 0.71 7.70 0.38
N ASP A 224 1.85 7.61 1.06
CA ASP A 224 2.86 8.67 1.08
C ASP A 224 4.11 8.23 0.33
N ILE A 225 4.45 8.92 -0.76
CA ILE A 225 5.69 8.72 -1.50
C ILE A 225 6.70 9.79 -1.07
N ALA A 226 7.88 9.37 -0.62
CA ALA A 226 8.84 10.27 0.00
C ALA A 226 10.29 9.90 -0.33
N ASN A 227 11.22 10.76 0.10
CA ASN A 227 12.67 10.59 0.10
C ASN A 227 13.26 10.41 -1.30
N SER A 228 12.91 11.33 -2.21
CA SER A 228 13.40 11.32 -3.60
C SER A 228 13.07 10.01 -4.34
N SER A 229 11.94 9.38 -4.00
CA SER A 229 11.47 8.17 -4.65
C SER A 229 10.97 8.44 -6.06
N THR A 230 11.22 7.50 -6.98
CA THR A 230 10.97 7.64 -8.41
C THR A 230 10.45 6.37 -9.06
N GLY A 231 9.72 6.53 -10.17
CA GLY A 231 9.25 5.40 -10.99
C GLY A 231 8.18 4.53 -10.34
N ASN A 232 7.61 4.93 -9.21
CA ASN A 232 6.55 4.17 -8.55
C ASN A 232 5.24 4.28 -9.34
N LEU A 233 4.50 3.17 -9.42
CA LEU A 233 3.28 3.05 -10.20
C LEU A 233 2.11 2.71 -9.28
N ILE A 234 1.20 3.66 -9.06
CA ILE A 234 0.03 3.51 -8.19
C ILE A 234 -1.17 3.40 -9.14
N ARG A 235 -1.71 2.20 -9.35
CA ARG A 235 -2.70 1.94 -10.42
C ARG A 235 -3.87 1.10 -9.97
N GLY A 236 -5.08 1.46 -10.42
CA GLY A 236 -6.29 0.67 -10.22
C GLY A 236 -6.71 0.50 -8.76
N ASN A 237 -6.20 1.32 -7.83
CA ASN A 237 -6.52 1.22 -6.41
C ASN A 237 -7.83 1.95 -6.07
N PHE A 238 -8.45 1.51 -4.98
CA PHE A 238 -9.58 2.16 -4.32
C PHE A 238 -9.09 2.86 -3.06
N ILE A 239 -9.13 4.19 -3.03
CA ILE A 239 -8.51 5.00 -1.97
C ILE A 239 -9.57 5.89 -1.33
N GLY A 240 -9.90 5.59 -0.07
CA GLY A 240 -10.90 6.30 0.73
C GLY A 240 -12.36 5.87 0.47
N THR A 241 -12.57 4.76 -0.23
CA THR A 241 -13.90 4.16 -0.45
C THR A 241 -14.04 2.84 0.31
N LYS A 242 -15.25 2.30 0.45
CA LYS A 242 -15.44 0.90 0.84
C LYS A 242 -15.07 -0.02 -0.32
N ALA A 243 -15.08 -1.34 -0.08
CA ALA A 243 -14.83 -2.35 -1.11
C ALA A 243 -15.79 -2.28 -2.31
N ASP A 244 -16.96 -1.65 -2.18
CA ASP A 244 -17.88 -1.39 -3.31
C ASP A 244 -17.36 -0.29 -4.26
N GLY A 245 -16.28 0.39 -3.90
CA GLY A 245 -15.64 1.46 -4.63
C GLY A 245 -16.43 2.77 -4.63
N VAL A 246 -17.62 2.86 -4.04
CA VAL A 246 -18.49 4.05 -4.15
C VAL A 246 -18.92 4.63 -2.82
N SER A 247 -19.03 3.80 -1.78
CA SER A 247 -19.41 4.24 -0.45
C SER A 247 -18.22 4.86 0.29
N PRO A 248 -18.45 5.84 1.18
CA PRO A 248 -17.37 6.53 1.87
C PRO A 248 -16.68 5.64 2.92
N LEU A 249 -15.35 5.67 2.92
CA LEU A 249 -14.48 5.16 3.97
C LEU A 249 -13.13 5.91 3.96
N GLY A 250 -13.22 7.24 3.92
CA GLY A 250 -12.10 8.14 3.67
C GLY A 250 -10.90 7.94 4.58
N ASN A 251 -9.70 8.21 4.06
CA ASN A 251 -8.54 8.43 4.92
C ASN A 251 -8.64 9.84 5.55
N GLY A 252 -8.15 9.99 6.79
CA GLY A 252 -8.20 11.25 7.56
C GLY A 252 -7.37 12.40 6.97
N GLY A 253 -6.44 12.09 6.07
CA GLY A 253 -5.48 12.98 5.42
C GLY A 253 -5.57 12.89 3.90
N SER A 254 -4.42 12.84 3.22
CA SER A 254 -4.39 12.71 1.77
C SER A 254 -4.65 11.27 1.31
N GLY A 255 -5.32 11.11 0.17
CA GLY A 255 -5.44 9.79 -0.47
C GLY A 255 -4.07 9.33 -0.98
N VAL A 256 -3.39 10.20 -1.73
CA VAL A 256 -1.99 10.00 -2.16
C VAL A 256 -1.20 11.30 -1.96
N GLY A 257 -0.10 11.24 -1.23
CA GLY A 257 0.85 12.35 -1.06
C GLY A 257 2.21 12.05 -1.70
N ILE A 258 2.83 13.05 -2.32
CA ILE A 258 4.17 12.98 -2.91
C ILE A 258 5.03 14.10 -2.31
N PHE A 259 6.05 13.71 -1.55
CA PHE A 259 6.83 14.57 -0.67
C PHE A 259 8.34 14.42 -0.89
N THR A 260 9.07 15.31 -0.23
CA THR A 260 10.54 15.27 -0.04
C THR A 260 11.33 14.94 -1.31
N GLY A 261 11.02 15.66 -2.41
CA GLY A 261 11.75 15.61 -3.67
C GLY A 261 11.41 14.41 -4.57
N SER A 262 10.40 13.61 -4.22
CA SER A 262 9.97 12.46 -5.02
C SER A 262 9.45 12.90 -6.39
N SER A 263 9.97 12.29 -7.46
CA SER A 263 9.77 12.74 -8.84
C SER A 263 9.52 11.58 -9.78
N ASN A 264 8.92 11.83 -10.95
CA ASN A 264 8.71 10.80 -11.97
C ASN A 264 7.93 9.57 -11.47
N ASN A 265 7.01 9.75 -10.53
CA ASN A 265 6.05 8.73 -10.10
C ASN A 265 4.75 8.83 -10.90
N SER A 266 3.94 7.78 -10.94
CA SER A 266 2.67 7.77 -11.65
C SER A 266 1.53 7.39 -10.71
N VAL A 267 0.64 8.34 -10.43
CA VAL A 267 -0.66 8.09 -9.82
C VAL A 267 -1.66 7.89 -10.95
N GLY A 268 -1.95 6.63 -11.23
CA GLY A 268 -2.79 6.18 -12.33
C GLY A 268 -1.99 5.85 -13.58
N GLY A 269 -2.64 5.93 -14.74
CA GLY A 269 -2.02 5.64 -16.05
C GLY A 269 -3.03 5.58 -17.19
N THR A 270 -2.58 5.69 -18.42
CA THR A 270 -3.46 5.74 -19.60
C THR A 270 -3.99 4.39 -20.08
N ALA A 271 -3.48 3.28 -19.54
CA ALA A 271 -4.02 1.97 -19.83
C ALA A 271 -5.41 1.84 -19.20
N ALA A 272 -6.30 1.06 -19.84
CA ALA A 272 -7.60 0.75 -19.25
C ALA A 272 -7.43 0.17 -17.83
N ALA A 273 -8.29 0.59 -16.89
CA ALA A 273 -8.24 0.24 -15.47
C ALA A 273 -6.97 0.66 -14.70
N ALA A 274 -6.06 1.46 -15.28
CA ALA A 274 -4.91 1.97 -14.54
C ALA A 274 -5.25 3.16 -13.64
N GLY A 275 -6.33 3.89 -13.93
CA GLY A 275 -6.82 4.98 -13.09
C GLY A 275 -7.22 4.50 -11.70
N ASN A 276 -6.79 5.22 -10.66
CA ASN A 276 -7.25 4.97 -9.30
C ASN A 276 -8.59 5.66 -9.06
N ARG A 277 -9.36 5.13 -8.11
CA ARG A 277 -10.54 5.79 -7.56
C ARG A 277 -10.19 6.41 -6.22
N ILE A 278 -10.13 7.74 -6.14
CA ILE A 278 -9.62 8.49 -4.99
C ILE A 278 -10.71 9.42 -4.49
N ALA A 279 -11.35 9.04 -3.38
CA ALA A 279 -12.51 9.77 -2.88
C ALA A 279 -12.65 9.76 -1.37
N PHE A 280 -13.42 10.74 -0.87
CA PHE A 280 -13.77 10.88 0.54
C PHE A 280 -12.59 11.09 1.52
N ASN A 281 -11.38 11.31 1.01
CA ASN A 281 -10.22 11.67 1.82
C ASN A 281 -10.28 13.17 2.19
N THR A 282 -9.44 13.62 3.11
CA THR A 282 -9.30 15.07 3.36
C THR A 282 -8.76 15.80 2.14
N ARG A 283 -7.78 15.23 1.43
CA ARG A 283 -7.33 15.72 0.11
C ARG A 283 -7.16 14.53 -0.84
N GLY A 284 -7.35 14.74 -2.14
CA GLY A 284 -7.20 13.66 -3.13
C GLY A 284 -5.73 13.29 -3.33
N VAL A 285 -5.09 13.90 -4.31
CA VAL A 285 -3.64 13.77 -4.60
C VAL A 285 -2.93 15.06 -4.23
N VAL A 286 -1.86 14.97 -3.45
CA VAL A 286 -1.03 16.10 -3.04
C VAL A 286 0.37 15.91 -3.60
N VAL A 287 0.91 16.92 -4.27
CA VAL A 287 2.31 16.99 -4.68
C VAL A 287 2.94 18.19 -3.99
N ASP A 288 3.76 17.91 -2.98
CA ASP A 288 4.41 18.91 -2.13
C ASP A 288 5.83 19.24 -2.60
N SER A 289 6.44 18.34 -3.38
CA SER A 289 7.74 18.58 -4.01
C SER A 289 8.03 17.59 -5.13
N GLY A 290 9.11 17.85 -5.88
CA GLY A 290 9.50 17.06 -7.04
C GLY A 290 8.65 17.35 -8.28
N THR A 291 9.13 16.90 -9.43
CA THR A 291 8.51 17.17 -10.74
C THR A 291 8.33 15.89 -11.53
N GLY A 292 7.58 15.96 -12.64
CA GLY A 292 7.32 14.80 -13.50
C GLY A 292 6.42 13.74 -12.87
N ASN A 293 5.76 14.03 -11.75
CA ASN A 293 4.80 13.12 -11.15
C ASN A 293 3.50 13.15 -11.96
N ALA A 294 3.20 12.06 -12.66
CA ALA A 294 2.04 11.98 -13.54
C ALA A 294 0.78 11.60 -12.75
N ILE A 295 -0.28 12.39 -12.88
CA ILE A 295 -1.60 12.10 -12.30
C ILE A 295 -2.55 11.86 -13.47
N LEU A 296 -2.79 10.60 -13.80
CA LEU A 296 -3.39 10.20 -15.08
C LEU A 296 -4.61 9.30 -14.90
N ALA A 297 -5.67 9.59 -15.65
CA ALA A 297 -6.87 8.76 -15.76
C ALA A 297 -7.61 8.42 -14.44
N ASN A 298 -7.31 9.11 -13.33
CA ASN A 298 -7.93 8.83 -12.03
C ASN A 298 -9.36 9.38 -11.96
N THR A 299 -10.24 8.70 -11.22
CA THR A 299 -11.53 9.25 -10.80
C THR A 299 -11.37 9.85 -9.41
N ILE A 300 -11.34 11.18 -9.31
CA ILE A 300 -11.09 11.92 -8.07
C ILE A 300 -12.32 12.76 -7.72
N PHE A 301 -13.01 12.44 -6.63
CA PHE A 301 -14.29 13.06 -6.28
C PHE A 301 -14.58 13.01 -4.78
N SER A 302 -15.49 13.86 -4.30
CA SER A 302 -15.99 13.85 -2.91
C SER A 302 -14.93 13.83 -1.80
N ASN A 303 -13.69 14.24 -2.09
CA ASN A 303 -12.71 14.57 -1.05
C ASN A 303 -13.18 15.85 -0.34
N VAL A 304 -12.84 16.01 0.94
CA VAL A 304 -13.26 17.17 1.74
C VAL A 304 -12.64 18.46 1.19
N GLY A 305 -11.35 18.40 0.88
CA GLY A 305 -10.56 19.46 0.27
C GLY A 305 -10.31 19.24 -1.23
N VAL A 306 -9.21 19.78 -1.72
CA VAL A 306 -8.87 19.79 -3.15
C VAL A 306 -8.57 18.37 -3.65
N GLY A 307 -9.05 18.07 -4.87
CA GLY A 307 -8.81 16.77 -5.52
C GLY A 307 -7.37 16.58 -5.98
N ILE A 308 -6.73 17.61 -6.52
CA ILE A 308 -5.30 17.64 -6.86
C ILE A 308 -4.73 18.96 -6.33
N ASP A 309 -3.73 18.87 -5.45
CA ASP A 309 -3.11 20.01 -4.75
C ASP A 309 -1.61 20.02 -5.06
N LEU A 310 -1.14 21.02 -5.82
CA LEU A 310 0.28 21.27 -6.08
C LEU A 310 0.74 22.39 -5.14
N THR A 311 1.36 22.02 -4.02
CA THR A 311 1.55 22.90 -2.85
C THR A 311 3.02 23.11 -2.54
N PRO A 312 3.42 24.36 -2.26
CA PRO A 312 3.86 24.62 -0.88
C PRO A 312 2.80 25.41 -0.09
N VAL A 313 1.77 25.96 -0.75
CA VAL A 313 0.59 26.53 -0.12
C VAL A 313 -0.64 25.69 -0.47
N ALA A 314 -1.29 25.12 0.56
CA ALA A 314 -2.45 24.27 0.37
C ALA A 314 -3.60 25.02 -0.31
N GLY A 315 -4.18 24.41 -1.34
CA GLY A 315 -5.33 24.96 -2.04
C GLY A 315 -5.29 24.71 -3.54
N VAL A 316 -6.13 25.43 -4.26
CA VAL A 316 -6.08 25.41 -5.73
C VAL A 316 -4.93 26.32 -6.16
N THR A 317 -3.90 25.75 -6.79
CA THR A 317 -2.79 26.48 -7.40
C THR A 317 -3.35 27.50 -8.41
N ALA A 318 -2.91 28.76 -8.36
CA ALA A 318 -3.48 29.77 -9.24
C ALA A 318 -2.95 29.60 -10.67
N ASN A 319 -3.84 29.70 -11.67
CA ASN A 319 -3.39 29.80 -13.05
C ASN A 319 -2.69 31.15 -13.30
N ASP A 320 -1.50 31.12 -13.87
CA ASP A 320 -0.73 32.32 -14.23
C ASP A 320 -0.61 32.50 -15.77
N ASN A 321 0.19 33.48 -16.22
CA ASN A 321 0.42 33.69 -17.64
C ASN A 321 1.60 32.87 -18.16
N CYS A 322 1.34 31.98 -19.11
CA CYS A 322 2.33 31.10 -19.77
C CYS A 322 2.97 30.02 -18.88
N ASP A 323 2.50 29.80 -17.64
CA ASP A 323 2.95 28.71 -16.76
C ASP A 323 4.46 28.75 -16.55
N THR A 324 4.91 29.88 -15.99
CA THR A 324 6.35 30.15 -15.75
C THR A 324 6.83 29.72 -14.37
N ASP A 325 5.91 29.20 -13.57
CA ASP A 325 6.15 28.78 -12.21
C ASP A 325 7.15 27.63 -12.10
N THR A 326 7.74 27.52 -10.91
CA THR A 326 8.60 26.40 -10.53
C THR A 326 8.15 25.85 -9.20
N GLY A 327 8.45 24.58 -8.94
CA GLY A 327 8.06 23.91 -7.70
C GLY A 327 7.45 22.54 -7.96
N PRO A 328 6.58 22.05 -7.07
CA PRO A 328 5.95 20.74 -7.19
C PRO A 328 5.19 20.61 -8.50
N ASN A 329 5.60 19.66 -9.36
CA ASN A 329 5.11 19.53 -10.73
C ASN A 329 5.07 20.86 -11.51
N ASN A 330 6.01 21.76 -11.24
CA ASN A 330 6.09 23.11 -11.79
C ASN A 330 4.84 23.96 -11.56
N LEU A 331 4.01 23.62 -10.54
CA LEU A 331 2.75 24.31 -10.25
C LEU A 331 1.82 24.42 -11.48
N GLN A 332 1.90 23.42 -12.36
CA GLN A 332 1.31 23.44 -13.69
C GLN A 332 -0.13 23.97 -13.72
N ASN A 333 -0.38 24.94 -14.59
CA ASN A 333 -1.71 25.47 -14.86
C ASN A 333 -2.69 24.38 -15.33
N PHE A 334 -3.95 24.46 -14.88
CA PHE A 334 -5.00 23.52 -15.25
C PHE A 334 -6.04 24.13 -16.21
N PRO A 335 -6.76 23.32 -17.02
CA PRO A 335 -7.82 23.83 -17.88
C PRO A 335 -8.96 24.48 -17.09
N VAL A 336 -9.39 25.67 -17.51
CA VAL A 336 -10.57 26.35 -16.97
C VAL A 336 -11.76 26.07 -17.89
N LEU A 337 -12.74 25.34 -17.38
CA LEU A 337 -13.95 25.03 -18.12
C LEU A 337 -14.97 26.17 -18.04
N THR A 338 -15.51 26.56 -19.18
CA THR A 338 -16.62 27.52 -19.28
C THR A 338 -17.96 26.83 -19.53
N SER A 339 -17.94 25.61 -20.07
CA SER A 339 -19.15 24.79 -20.28
C SER A 339 -18.78 23.31 -20.34
N ALA A 340 -19.63 22.47 -19.73
CA ALA A 340 -19.65 21.03 -19.94
C ALA A 340 -21.11 20.59 -20.10
N MET A 341 -21.52 20.26 -21.32
CA MET A 341 -22.89 19.87 -21.63
C MET A 341 -22.92 18.42 -22.12
N ALA A 342 -23.52 17.55 -21.30
CA ALA A 342 -23.78 16.17 -21.69
C ALA A 342 -25.00 16.12 -22.63
N GLY A 343 -24.82 15.56 -23.81
CA GLY A 343 -25.88 15.14 -24.73
C GLY A 343 -26.11 13.63 -24.66
N ALA A 344 -27.06 13.12 -25.44
CA ALA A 344 -27.41 11.70 -25.43
C ALA A 344 -26.28 10.76 -25.88
N VAL A 345 -25.32 11.26 -26.68
CA VAL A 345 -24.24 10.44 -27.29
C VAL A 345 -22.85 11.09 -27.18
N ASN A 346 -22.76 12.33 -26.74
CA ASN A 346 -21.49 13.05 -26.60
C ASN A 346 -21.55 14.04 -25.43
N THR A 347 -20.38 14.45 -24.94
CA THR A 347 -20.25 15.57 -24.01
C THR A 347 -19.48 16.68 -24.72
N THR A 348 -20.08 17.86 -24.83
CA THR A 348 -19.41 19.04 -25.38
C THR A 348 -18.76 19.82 -24.25
N ILE A 349 -17.44 20.00 -24.32
CA ILE A 349 -16.65 20.71 -23.32
C ILE A 349 -16.02 21.94 -23.97
N GLN A 350 -16.17 23.10 -23.34
CA GLN A 350 -15.55 24.36 -23.74
C GLN A 350 -14.74 24.92 -22.58
N GLY A 351 -13.59 25.51 -22.89
CA GLY A 351 -12.68 26.06 -21.90
C GLY A 351 -11.39 26.56 -22.52
N THR A 352 -10.46 26.98 -21.68
CA THR A 352 -9.13 27.43 -22.08
C THR A 352 -8.06 26.79 -21.20
N LEU A 353 -6.86 26.65 -21.74
CA LEU A 353 -5.65 26.31 -20.99
C LEU A 353 -4.62 27.40 -21.30
N ASN A 354 -4.20 28.12 -20.26
CA ASN A 354 -3.05 29.03 -20.34
C ASN A 354 -1.84 28.28 -19.82
N SER A 355 -0.92 27.89 -20.70
CA SER A 355 0.29 27.17 -20.30
C SER A 355 1.44 27.45 -21.28
N THR A 356 2.56 26.76 -21.10
CA THR A 356 3.80 27.00 -21.84
C THR A 356 3.56 26.94 -23.36
N PRO A 357 3.90 28.00 -24.12
CA PRO A 357 3.68 28.04 -25.57
C PRO A 357 4.38 26.91 -26.33
N SER A 358 3.82 26.54 -27.49
CA SER A 358 4.39 25.52 -28.40
C SER A 358 4.65 24.15 -27.74
N THR A 359 3.91 23.83 -26.67
CA THR A 359 4.02 22.58 -25.92
C THR A 359 2.79 21.70 -26.17
N THR A 360 2.99 20.39 -26.27
CA THR A 360 1.89 19.42 -26.39
C THR A 360 1.38 19.06 -25.01
N PHE A 361 0.08 19.25 -24.78
CA PHE A 361 -0.58 18.86 -23.52
C PHE A 361 -1.51 17.68 -23.74
N ARG A 362 -1.55 16.79 -22.75
CA ARG A 362 -2.67 15.87 -22.57
C ARG A 362 -3.70 16.56 -21.68
N ILE A 363 -4.94 16.61 -22.13
CA ILE A 363 -6.07 17.08 -21.33
C ILE A 363 -7.03 15.91 -21.16
N GLU A 364 -7.37 15.58 -19.93
CA GLU A 364 -8.29 14.50 -19.59
C GLU A 364 -9.51 15.07 -18.87
N PHE A 365 -10.70 14.62 -19.25
CA PHE A 365 -11.96 15.01 -18.65
C PHE A 365 -12.66 13.77 -18.11
N PHE A 366 -13.12 13.87 -16.87
CA PHE A 366 -13.75 12.76 -16.16
C PHE A 366 -15.18 13.12 -15.79
N ALA A 367 -16.10 12.18 -16.01
CA ALA A 367 -17.42 12.21 -15.41
C ALA A 367 -17.37 11.36 -14.13
N ASN A 368 -17.86 11.90 -13.03
CA ASN A 368 -17.94 11.23 -11.73
C ASN A 368 -19.32 10.63 -11.50
#